data_AF-B2W350-F1
#
_entry.id   AF-B2W350-F1
#
_cell.length_a   1.000
_cell.length_b   1.000
_cell.length_c   1.000
_cell.angle_alpha   90.00
_cell.angle_beta   90.00
_cell.angle_gamma   90.00
#
_symmetry.space_group_name_H-M   'P 1'
#
loop_
_entity.id
_entity.type
_entity.pdbx_description
1 polymer ?
#
loop_
_entity_poly.entity_id
_entity_poly.type
_entity_poly.pdbx_seq_one_letter_code
_entity_poly.pdbx_strand_id
1 'polypeptide(L)'
;MSCSPNTQKITTAINSLSSRGFVNVGYKFFQIDCGWASRDGQRNSSNGALKVDLNAFPGGLKPLSDLARSKGMKWTMYSDAGVRMCDPQSPSPVLGSLGHEAADADFFKTLNTEYVKSSQNAPKNARTDFVTRMGTMWKELQRVGIPGLLICQWGVPFTTSSGLQGPVQWTKGISTSFRLSDDITSGWASMFRIYNQAIHIAKSGLTGPGHIADADLLMVGNNGMTFDEQATHFAAWAMLKSALMISTDVPNLSNELVAVLQNKDLIAINQDSAVKPVTLRQRWSGDRDLWAGDLANGDMAVLAVDLSNSARTLSVQLSDLGITSATMKDLWAGTITTGSSFSKQVKAHGSVVLRLSNIVRSTAVKPTYTYISASTGSLSSGANIQSCSGCTSNNRVGNIGGSSNGRLTLSNIRTSKATQSILIDYINGQVDYMGGSNERVASISVNGGAAKTVSFPLTGYNWDKDVTKGYAVELSGFSTTGTNTITISGAGSANGPDFDRIGVVA
;
A
#
# COMPACT_ATOMS: atom_id res chain seq x y z
N MET A 1 2.68 -19.89 6.30
CA MET A 1 1.51 -19.78 7.21
C MET A 1 1.05 -21.19 7.56
N SER A 2 0.76 -21.51 8.82
CA SER A 2 0.44 -22.90 9.22
C SER A 2 -1.05 -23.22 9.36
N CYS A 3 -1.95 -22.22 9.30
CA CYS A 3 -3.40 -22.34 9.52
C CYS A 3 -3.77 -23.33 10.64
N SER A 4 -3.10 -23.21 11.78
CA SER A 4 -3.22 -24.12 12.93
C SER A 4 -3.40 -23.38 14.26
N PRO A 5 -4.38 -22.46 14.36
CA PRO A 5 -4.76 -21.88 15.65
C PRO A 5 -5.40 -22.95 16.53
N ASN A 6 -5.36 -22.75 17.84
CA ASN A 6 -6.09 -23.58 18.80
C ASN A 6 -6.45 -22.75 20.04
N THR A 7 -7.29 -23.31 20.91
CA THR A 7 -7.77 -22.63 22.13
C THR A 7 -6.63 -22.03 22.96
N GLN A 8 -5.55 -22.78 23.17
CA GLN A 8 -4.41 -22.34 23.98
C GLN A 8 -3.67 -21.17 23.34
N LYS A 9 -3.29 -21.27 22.07
CA LYS A 9 -2.56 -20.22 21.33
C LYS A 9 -3.36 -18.92 21.31
N ILE A 10 -4.67 -19.01 21.02
CA ILE A 10 -5.55 -17.85 20.96
C ILE A 10 -5.72 -17.22 22.35
N THR A 11 -5.92 -18.02 23.40
CA THR A 11 -6.00 -17.54 24.78
C THR A 11 -4.71 -16.80 25.19
N THR A 12 -3.55 -17.38 24.89
CA THR A 12 -2.25 -16.77 25.17
C THR A 12 -2.07 -15.44 24.43
N ALA A 13 -2.42 -15.39 23.14
CA ALA A 13 -2.33 -14.16 22.34
C ALA A 13 -3.25 -13.05 22.89
N ILE A 14 -4.51 -13.36 23.20
CA ILE A 14 -5.48 -12.41 23.79
C ILE A 14 -4.95 -11.84 25.10
N ASN A 15 -4.50 -12.71 26.00
CA ASN A 15 -3.98 -12.28 27.29
C ASN A 15 -2.70 -11.46 27.15
N SER A 16 -1.80 -11.82 26.24
CA SER A 16 -0.55 -11.09 26.01
C SER A 16 -0.79 -9.71 25.40
N LEU A 17 -1.69 -9.57 24.43
CA LEU A 17 -2.07 -8.27 23.87
C LEU A 17 -2.60 -7.32 24.96
N SER A 18 -3.43 -7.86 25.86
CA SER A 18 -3.96 -7.08 26.99
C SER A 18 -2.88 -6.73 28.02
N SER A 19 -2.15 -7.74 28.54
CA SER A 19 -1.19 -7.53 29.63
C SER A 19 0.04 -6.73 29.22
N ARG A 20 0.43 -6.78 27.94
CA ARG A 20 1.52 -5.97 27.39
C ARG A 20 1.07 -4.57 26.97
N GLY A 21 -0.19 -4.19 27.16
CA GLY A 21 -0.68 -2.82 26.99
C GLY A 21 -1.10 -2.42 25.57
N PHE A 22 -1.19 -3.35 24.62
CA PHE A 22 -1.60 -3.04 23.25
C PHE A 22 -3.04 -2.52 23.18
N VAL A 23 -3.94 -3.08 23.99
CA VAL A 23 -5.32 -2.60 24.06
C VAL A 23 -5.38 -1.13 24.51
N ASN A 24 -4.51 -0.73 25.45
CA ASN A 24 -4.49 0.62 26.02
C ASN A 24 -4.07 1.68 24.99
N VAL A 25 -3.28 1.30 23.98
CA VAL A 25 -2.85 2.21 22.90
C VAL A 25 -3.72 2.11 21.65
N GLY A 26 -4.78 1.30 21.66
CA GLY A 26 -5.80 1.31 20.60
C GLY A 26 -5.91 0.04 19.76
N TYR A 27 -5.12 -1.00 20.03
CA TYR A 27 -5.29 -2.30 19.37
C TYR A 27 -6.55 -3.00 19.89
N LYS A 28 -7.63 -2.91 19.11
CA LYS A 28 -8.97 -3.31 19.56
C LYS A 28 -9.61 -4.41 18.74
N PHE A 29 -8.98 -4.94 17.70
CA PHE A 29 -9.55 -6.06 16.93
C PHE A 29 -8.69 -7.30 17.14
N PHE A 30 -9.34 -8.43 17.43
CA PHE A 30 -8.69 -9.73 17.51
C PHE A 30 -9.24 -10.64 16.42
N GLN A 31 -8.37 -10.97 15.45
CA GLN A 31 -8.72 -11.77 14.27
C GLN A 31 -8.25 -13.20 14.41
N ILE A 32 -9.21 -14.13 14.36
CA ILE A 32 -8.92 -15.52 14.03
C ILE A 32 -8.93 -15.68 12.51
N ASP A 33 -7.79 -16.05 11.94
CA ASP A 33 -7.61 -16.27 10.50
C ASP A 33 -7.87 -17.76 10.14
N CYS A 34 -7.32 -18.26 9.03
CA CYS A 34 -7.48 -19.65 8.60
C CYS A 34 -7.18 -20.70 9.70
N GLY A 35 -7.88 -21.84 9.62
CA GLY A 35 -7.68 -23.00 10.50
C GLY A 35 -8.63 -23.12 11.69
N TRP A 36 -9.62 -22.23 11.84
CA TRP A 36 -10.65 -22.35 12.87
C TRP A 36 -11.79 -23.32 12.51
N ALA A 37 -12.07 -23.45 11.21
CA ALA A 37 -13.20 -24.21 10.70
C ALA A 37 -12.86 -25.69 10.55
N SER A 38 -13.88 -26.53 10.69
CA SER A 38 -13.81 -27.98 10.54
C SER A 38 -13.25 -28.36 9.17
N ARG A 39 -12.40 -29.39 9.18
CA ARG A 39 -11.77 -29.94 7.97
C ARG A 39 -12.51 -31.15 7.39
N ASP A 40 -13.66 -31.54 7.97
CA ASP A 40 -14.45 -32.69 7.53
C ASP A 40 -15.24 -32.46 6.23
N GLY A 41 -15.20 -31.24 5.69
CA GLY A 41 -15.90 -30.87 4.46
C GLY A 41 -17.42 -30.85 4.61
N GLN A 42 -17.94 -30.81 5.84
CA GLN A 42 -19.37 -30.81 6.13
C GLN A 42 -19.85 -29.49 6.73
N ARG A 43 -21.09 -29.13 6.44
CA ARG A 43 -21.81 -28.06 7.13
C ARG A 43 -22.53 -28.59 8.36
N ASN A 44 -22.91 -27.69 9.25
CA ASN A 44 -23.82 -28.05 10.33
C ASN A 44 -25.18 -28.45 9.73
N SER A 45 -25.61 -29.69 9.97
CA SER A 45 -26.81 -30.26 9.36
C SER A 45 -28.12 -29.58 9.81
N SER A 46 -28.11 -28.89 10.94
CA SER A 46 -29.30 -28.24 11.50
C SER A 46 -29.56 -26.84 10.93
N ASN A 47 -28.51 -26.11 10.54
CA ASN A 47 -28.62 -24.70 10.15
C ASN A 47 -27.82 -24.32 8.88
N GLY A 48 -27.05 -25.25 8.30
CA GLY A 48 -26.26 -25.01 7.09
C GLY A 48 -25.01 -24.15 7.28
N ALA A 49 -24.69 -23.74 8.50
CA ALA A 49 -23.50 -22.92 8.78
C ALA A 49 -22.20 -23.73 8.73
N LEU A 50 -21.08 -23.03 8.57
CA LEU A 50 -19.74 -23.58 8.79
C LEU A 50 -19.60 -24.21 10.19
N LYS A 51 -18.87 -25.32 10.27
CA LYS A 51 -18.54 -26.00 11.52
C LYS A 51 -17.21 -25.51 12.07
N VAL A 52 -17.09 -25.43 13.40
CA VAL A 52 -15.81 -25.20 14.10
C VAL A 52 -15.03 -26.52 14.18
N ASP A 53 -13.70 -26.46 14.06
CA ASP A 53 -12.84 -27.60 14.39
C ASP A 53 -12.79 -27.81 15.91
N LEU A 54 -13.61 -28.74 16.41
CA LEU A 54 -13.69 -29.04 17.85
C LEU A 54 -12.44 -29.77 18.39
N ASN A 55 -11.55 -30.28 17.55
CA ASN A 55 -10.27 -30.81 18.03
C ASN A 55 -9.34 -29.67 18.44
N ALA A 56 -9.31 -28.58 17.64
CA ALA A 56 -8.55 -27.37 17.96
C ALA A 56 -9.27 -26.47 18.99
N PHE A 57 -10.61 -26.50 18.98
CA PHE A 57 -11.48 -25.69 19.82
C PHE A 57 -12.56 -26.53 20.53
N PRO A 58 -12.21 -27.33 21.56
CA PRO A 58 -13.16 -28.23 22.23
C PRO A 58 -14.38 -27.52 22.84
N GLY A 59 -14.22 -26.26 23.29
CA GLY A 59 -15.32 -25.42 23.79
C GLY A 59 -15.97 -24.53 22.74
N GLY A 60 -15.66 -24.71 21.46
CA GLY A 60 -16.01 -23.78 20.38
C GLY A 60 -15.30 -22.42 20.48
N LEU A 61 -15.76 -21.45 19.68
CA LEU A 61 -15.13 -20.13 19.60
C LEU A 61 -15.75 -19.08 20.55
N LYS A 62 -16.97 -19.32 21.05
CA LYS A 62 -17.70 -18.35 21.88
C LYS A 62 -16.93 -17.97 23.17
N PRO A 63 -16.33 -18.91 23.93
CA PRO A 63 -15.53 -18.55 25.11
C PRO A 63 -14.32 -17.67 24.78
N LEU A 64 -13.69 -17.86 23.61
CA LEU A 64 -12.55 -17.03 23.17
C LEU A 64 -13.00 -15.63 22.77
N SER A 65 -14.15 -15.52 22.09
CA SER A 65 -14.79 -14.23 21.81
C SER A 65 -15.11 -13.47 23.10
N ASP A 66 -15.73 -14.15 24.08
CA ASP A 66 -16.06 -13.55 25.37
C ASP A 66 -14.79 -13.12 26.13
N LEU A 67 -13.73 -13.92 26.09
CA LEU A 67 -12.44 -13.56 26.66
C LEU A 67 -11.87 -12.30 25.98
N ALA A 68 -11.79 -12.26 24.65
CA ALA A 68 -11.29 -11.08 23.92
C ALA A 68 -12.09 -9.81 24.28
N ARG A 69 -13.42 -9.93 24.32
CA ARG A 69 -14.33 -8.83 24.70
C ARG A 69 -14.14 -8.39 26.14
N SER A 70 -13.93 -9.32 27.08
CA SER A 70 -13.62 -9.00 28.48
C SER A 70 -12.31 -8.20 28.63
N LYS A 71 -11.41 -8.30 27.65
CA LYS A 71 -10.16 -7.54 27.57
C LYS A 71 -10.29 -6.23 26.78
N GLY A 72 -11.49 -5.85 26.33
CA GLY A 72 -11.74 -4.62 25.58
C GLY A 72 -11.49 -4.72 24.06
N MET A 73 -11.34 -5.94 23.54
CA MET A 73 -11.19 -6.19 22.10
C MET A 73 -12.54 -6.53 21.45
N LYS A 74 -12.60 -6.32 20.14
CA LYS A 74 -13.67 -6.68 19.21
C LYS A 74 -13.28 -7.98 18.53
N TRP A 75 -14.16 -8.98 18.61
CA TRP A 75 -13.94 -10.28 17.99
C TRP A 75 -14.21 -10.22 16.49
N THR A 76 -13.36 -10.87 15.69
CA THR A 76 -13.48 -10.88 14.24
C THR A 76 -13.31 -12.29 13.68
N MET A 77 -13.94 -12.57 12.53
CA MET A 77 -13.97 -13.90 11.91
C MET A 77 -13.39 -13.89 10.50
N TYR A 78 -12.97 -15.06 10.02
CA TYR A 78 -12.46 -15.26 8.66
C TYR A 78 -13.34 -16.24 7.90
N SER A 79 -13.64 -15.92 6.64
CA SER A 79 -14.25 -16.84 5.68
C SER A 79 -13.76 -16.55 4.26
N ASP A 80 -14.35 -17.24 3.28
CA ASP A 80 -14.02 -17.14 1.87
C ASP A 80 -15.30 -17.04 1.02
N ALA A 81 -15.26 -16.21 -0.02
CA ALA A 81 -16.35 -16.00 -0.99
C ALA A 81 -16.38 -17.08 -2.08
N GLY A 82 -15.53 -18.11 -1.98
CA GLY A 82 -15.54 -19.34 -2.74
C GLY A 82 -16.17 -20.51 -1.97
N VAL A 83 -16.18 -21.68 -2.62
CA VAL A 83 -16.70 -22.93 -2.03
C VAL A 83 -15.77 -23.47 -0.94
N ARG A 84 -14.49 -23.08 -0.98
CA ARG A 84 -13.43 -23.56 -0.07
C ARG A 84 -12.59 -22.37 0.42
N MET A 85 -12.25 -22.34 1.70
CA MET A 85 -11.35 -21.35 2.28
C MET A 85 -9.90 -21.56 1.85
N CYS A 86 -9.08 -20.51 1.94
CA CYS A 86 -7.64 -20.66 1.84
C CYS A 86 -7.10 -21.58 2.95
N ASP A 87 -6.28 -22.54 2.57
CA ASP A 87 -5.63 -23.49 3.47
C ASP A 87 -4.27 -23.90 2.88
N PRO A 88 -3.27 -24.30 3.68
CA PRO A 88 -1.98 -24.76 3.16
C PRO A 88 -2.12 -26.06 2.34
N GLN A 89 -3.18 -26.84 2.55
CA GLN A 89 -3.49 -28.02 1.76
C GLN A 89 -4.18 -27.65 0.44
N SER A 90 -3.74 -28.25 -0.68
CA SER A 90 -4.36 -28.09 -1.99
C SER A 90 -4.85 -29.43 -2.55
N PRO A 91 -6.16 -29.57 -2.88
CA PRO A 91 -7.24 -28.60 -2.64
C PRO A 91 -7.55 -28.45 -1.15
N SER A 92 -8.00 -27.26 -0.74
CA SER A 92 -8.38 -26.99 0.66
C SER A 92 -9.56 -27.86 1.09
N PRO A 93 -9.49 -28.58 2.21
CA PRO A 93 -10.63 -29.37 2.70
C PRO A 93 -11.70 -28.52 3.39
N VAL A 94 -11.38 -27.26 3.72
CA VAL A 94 -12.22 -26.38 4.53
C VAL A 94 -13.22 -25.65 3.65
N LEU A 95 -14.52 -25.73 3.99
CA LEU A 95 -15.58 -25.06 3.25
C LEU A 95 -15.51 -23.53 3.41
N GLY A 96 -15.80 -22.81 2.33
CA GLY A 96 -16.05 -21.37 2.33
C GLY A 96 -17.54 -21.05 2.36
N SER A 97 -17.91 -19.78 2.21
CA SER A 97 -19.28 -19.30 2.40
C SER A 97 -20.13 -19.20 1.13
N LEU A 98 -19.58 -19.50 -0.05
CA LEU A 98 -20.34 -19.35 -1.31
C LEU A 98 -21.65 -20.13 -1.29
N GLY A 99 -22.78 -19.43 -1.46
CA GLY A 99 -24.13 -20.00 -1.46
C GLY A 99 -24.73 -20.26 -0.07
N HIS A 100 -24.00 -19.94 0.99
CA HIS A 100 -24.40 -20.13 2.39
C HIS A 100 -24.12 -18.89 3.25
N GLU A 101 -23.96 -17.73 2.61
CA GLU A 101 -23.56 -16.48 3.25
C GLU A 101 -24.51 -16.09 4.38
N ALA A 102 -25.82 -16.31 4.22
CA ALA A 102 -26.82 -16.01 5.24
C ALA A 102 -26.63 -16.85 6.51
N ALA A 103 -26.48 -18.17 6.35
CA ALA A 103 -26.29 -19.10 7.47
C ALA A 103 -24.96 -18.85 8.20
N ASP A 104 -23.90 -18.54 7.44
CA ASP A 104 -22.59 -18.23 8.00
C ASP A 104 -22.59 -16.88 8.72
N ALA A 105 -23.31 -15.87 8.21
CA ALA A 105 -23.49 -14.59 8.89
C ALA A 105 -24.26 -14.73 10.21
N ASP A 106 -25.35 -15.51 10.23
CA ASP A 106 -26.09 -15.82 11.45
C ASP A 106 -25.19 -16.51 12.48
N PHE A 107 -24.36 -17.47 12.04
CA PHE A 107 -23.36 -18.11 12.91
C PHE A 107 -22.34 -17.11 13.45
N PHE A 108 -21.74 -16.25 12.62
CA PHE A 108 -20.78 -15.24 13.07
C PHE A 108 -21.41 -14.27 14.08
N LYS A 109 -22.69 -13.94 13.94
CA LYS A 109 -23.40 -13.11 14.91
C LYS A 109 -23.44 -13.75 16.30
N THR A 110 -23.62 -15.07 16.40
CA THR A 110 -23.61 -15.79 17.69
C THR A 110 -22.27 -15.68 18.42
N LEU A 111 -21.19 -15.40 17.70
CA LEU A 111 -19.83 -15.22 18.23
C LEU A 111 -19.51 -13.76 18.59
N ASN A 112 -20.49 -12.85 18.64
CA ASN A 112 -20.27 -11.42 18.90
C ASN A 112 -19.31 -10.76 17.88
N THR A 113 -19.30 -11.25 16.65
CA THR A 113 -18.41 -10.76 15.59
C THR A 113 -18.74 -9.32 15.24
N GLU A 114 -17.71 -8.47 15.09
CA GLU A 114 -17.86 -7.07 14.66
C GLU A 114 -17.21 -6.80 13.31
N TYR A 115 -16.38 -7.71 12.81
CA TYR A 115 -15.65 -7.56 11.56
C TYR A 115 -15.37 -8.94 10.96
N VAL A 116 -15.45 -9.06 9.63
CA VAL A 116 -15.14 -10.30 8.93
C VAL A 116 -14.08 -10.05 7.87
N LYS A 117 -13.07 -10.92 7.77
CA LYS A 117 -12.17 -11.02 6.63
C LYS A 117 -12.74 -12.04 5.65
N SER A 118 -13.00 -11.63 4.42
CA SER A 118 -13.49 -12.51 3.34
C SER A 118 -12.48 -12.56 2.21
N SER A 119 -11.85 -13.73 1.99
CA SER A 119 -10.96 -13.96 0.83
C SER A 119 -11.68 -14.63 -0.33
N GLN A 120 -10.99 -14.91 -1.42
CA GLN A 120 -11.46 -15.88 -2.39
C GLN A 120 -10.31 -16.66 -3.01
N ASN A 121 -9.84 -17.73 -2.37
CA ASN A 121 -8.84 -18.70 -2.85
C ASN A 121 -7.92 -18.35 -4.05
N ALA A 122 -7.13 -17.30 -3.96
CA ALA A 122 -5.91 -17.15 -4.74
C ALA A 122 -5.95 -16.41 -6.11
N PRO A 123 -7.07 -16.13 -6.82
CA PRO A 123 -6.99 -15.91 -8.25
C PRO A 123 -6.20 -14.64 -8.51
N LYS A 124 -5.08 -14.80 -9.21
CA LYS A 124 -4.19 -13.71 -9.62
C LYS A 124 -4.60 -13.09 -10.95
N ASN A 125 -5.69 -13.61 -11.54
CA ASN A 125 -6.32 -13.11 -12.75
C ASN A 125 -7.55 -12.27 -12.41
N ALA A 126 -7.80 -11.26 -13.25
CA ALA A 126 -9.01 -10.47 -13.17
C ALA A 126 -10.27 -11.32 -13.36
N ARG A 127 -11.35 -10.99 -12.63
CA ARG A 127 -12.63 -11.74 -12.68
C ARG A 127 -13.82 -10.79 -12.72
N THR A 128 -14.97 -11.30 -13.18
CA THR A 128 -16.22 -10.55 -13.38
C THR A 128 -17.27 -10.75 -12.27
N ASP A 129 -16.99 -11.63 -11.30
CA ASP A 129 -17.94 -12.08 -10.27
C ASP A 129 -17.53 -11.66 -8.84
N PHE A 130 -16.40 -10.96 -8.66
CA PHE A 130 -15.96 -10.49 -7.32
C PHE A 130 -17.00 -9.61 -6.64
N VAL A 131 -17.53 -8.62 -7.36
CA VAL A 131 -18.51 -7.66 -6.82
C VAL A 131 -19.77 -8.39 -6.34
N THR A 132 -20.29 -9.34 -7.13
CA THR A 132 -21.46 -10.12 -6.74
C THR A 132 -21.19 -10.97 -5.50
N ARG A 133 -20.11 -11.76 -5.50
CA ARG A 133 -19.81 -12.67 -4.38
C ARG A 133 -19.54 -11.92 -3.07
N MET A 134 -18.66 -10.93 -3.11
CA MET A 134 -18.32 -10.14 -1.92
C MET A 134 -19.51 -9.27 -1.47
N GLY A 135 -20.28 -8.75 -2.43
CA GLY A 135 -21.50 -7.98 -2.15
C GLY A 135 -22.60 -8.80 -1.47
N THR A 136 -22.76 -10.08 -1.83
CA THR A 136 -23.70 -10.99 -1.13
C THR A 136 -23.28 -11.18 0.33
N MET A 137 -22.01 -11.51 0.58
CA MET A 137 -21.50 -11.62 1.96
C MET A 137 -21.69 -10.32 2.73
N TRP A 138 -21.36 -9.17 2.14
CA TRP A 138 -21.56 -7.86 2.78
C TRP A 138 -23.02 -7.63 3.20
N LYS A 139 -23.98 -7.91 2.31
CA LYS A 139 -25.41 -7.77 2.61
C LYS A 139 -25.84 -8.64 3.78
N GLU A 140 -25.41 -9.90 3.81
CA GLU A 140 -25.76 -10.82 4.90
C GLU A 140 -25.12 -10.42 6.24
N LEU A 141 -23.88 -9.91 6.23
CA LEU A 141 -23.25 -9.33 7.41
C LEU A 141 -24.03 -8.11 7.93
N GLN A 142 -24.48 -7.22 7.03
CA GLN A 142 -25.32 -6.09 7.42
C GLN A 142 -26.68 -6.53 7.98
N ARG A 143 -27.30 -7.56 7.39
CA ARG A 143 -28.59 -8.12 7.87
C ARG A 143 -28.53 -8.52 9.34
N VAL A 144 -27.43 -9.12 9.78
CA VAL A 144 -27.23 -9.56 11.17
C VAL A 144 -26.58 -8.49 12.06
N GLY A 145 -26.28 -7.32 11.51
CA GLY A 145 -25.67 -6.19 12.22
C GLY A 145 -24.19 -6.38 12.55
N ILE A 146 -23.42 -7.02 11.67
CA ILE A 146 -21.95 -7.05 11.72
C ILE A 146 -21.43 -5.87 10.89
N PRO A 147 -20.83 -4.83 11.50
CA PRO A 147 -20.58 -3.56 10.82
C PRO A 147 -19.40 -3.54 9.84
N GLY A 148 -18.50 -4.53 9.89
CA GLY A 148 -17.24 -4.47 9.16
C GLY A 148 -16.96 -5.68 8.27
N LEU A 149 -16.38 -5.40 7.10
CA LEU A 149 -15.88 -6.39 6.16
C LEU A 149 -14.56 -5.91 5.57
N LEU A 150 -13.54 -6.77 5.64
CA LEU A 150 -12.32 -6.71 4.84
C LEU A 150 -12.47 -7.63 3.64
N ILE A 151 -12.45 -7.05 2.44
CA ILE A 151 -12.29 -7.82 1.21
C ILE A 151 -10.81 -8.14 1.03
N CYS A 152 -10.45 -9.42 1.19
CA CYS A 152 -9.10 -9.93 1.09
C CYS A 152 -8.81 -10.54 -0.29
N GLN A 153 -8.75 -9.69 -1.32
CA GLN A 153 -8.59 -10.12 -2.71
C GLN A 153 -7.23 -9.71 -3.32
N TRP A 154 -6.16 -9.66 -2.52
CA TRP A 154 -4.75 -9.54 -2.94
C TRP A 154 -4.40 -8.45 -3.96
N GLY A 155 -5.16 -7.36 -3.99
CA GLY A 155 -4.98 -6.33 -5.01
C GLY A 155 -5.35 -6.77 -6.43
N VAL A 156 -6.14 -7.82 -6.61
CA VAL A 156 -6.54 -8.33 -7.93
C VAL A 156 -7.61 -7.42 -8.53
N PRO A 157 -7.50 -7.05 -9.82
CA PRO A 157 -8.49 -6.19 -10.45
C PRO A 157 -9.80 -6.91 -10.77
N PHE A 158 -10.87 -6.14 -10.85
CA PHE A 158 -12.16 -6.55 -11.36
C PHE A 158 -12.28 -6.24 -12.86
N THR A 159 -12.80 -7.18 -13.64
CA THR A 159 -13.01 -7.01 -15.08
C THR A 159 -14.35 -6.35 -15.36
N THR A 160 -14.34 -5.23 -16.10
CA THR A 160 -15.54 -4.57 -16.62
C THR A 160 -15.51 -4.52 -18.15
N SER A 161 -16.64 -4.18 -18.78
CA SER A 161 -16.70 -3.89 -20.22
C SER A 161 -15.78 -2.73 -20.65
N SER A 162 -15.38 -1.87 -19.71
CA SER A 162 -14.55 -0.69 -19.96
C SER A 162 -13.07 -0.90 -19.57
N GLY A 163 -12.69 -2.13 -19.23
CA GLY A 163 -11.34 -2.50 -18.78
C GLY A 163 -11.27 -2.87 -17.29
N LEU A 164 -10.05 -2.94 -16.77
CA LEU A 164 -9.78 -3.35 -15.40
C LEU A 164 -10.04 -2.21 -14.39
N GLN A 165 -10.63 -2.56 -13.26
CA GLN A 165 -10.78 -1.70 -12.08
C GLN A 165 -9.94 -2.26 -10.93
N GLY A 166 -9.15 -1.43 -10.27
CA GLY A 166 -8.41 -1.81 -9.08
C GLY A 166 -9.31 -1.99 -7.84
N PRO A 167 -8.78 -2.60 -6.76
CA PRO A 167 -9.53 -2.87 -5.54
C PRO A 167 -10.11 -1.61 -4.91
N VAL A 168 -9.41 -0.49 -4.99
CA VAL A 168 -9.91 0.78 -4.47
C VAL A 168 -11.16 1.26 -5.22
N GLN A 169 -11.34 0.90 -6.50
CA GLN A 169 -12.56 1.23 -7.24
C GLN A 169 -13.68 0.21 -6.97
N TRP A 170 -13.42 -1.08 -7.19
CA TRP A 170 -14.50 -2.08 -7.23
C TRP A 170 -15.04 -2.49 -5.85
N THR A 171 -14.28 -2.28 -4.77
CA THR A 171 -14.72 -2.61 -3.40
C THR A 171 -15.57 -1.52 -2.74
N LYS A 172 -15.67 -0.34 -3.36
CA LYS A 172 -16.40 0.79 -2.79
C LYS A 172 -17.88 0.44 -2.59
N GLY A 173 -18.37 0.62 -1.37
CA GLY A 173 -19.78 0.39 -1.01
C GLY A 173 -20.14 -1.08 -0.73
N ILE A 174 -19.19 -2.01 -0.86
CA ILE A 174 -19.39 -3.43 -0.54
C ILE A 174 -18.44 -3.94 0.55
N SER A 175 -17.66 -3.06 1.17
CA SER A 175 -16.82 -3.39 2.32
C SER A 175 -16.44 -2.12 3.09
N THR A 176 -15.90 -2.31 4.29
CA THR A 176 -15.30 -1.21 5.08
C THR A 176 -13.82 -1.02 4.78
N SER A 177 -13.18 -2.05 4.22
CA SER A 177 -11.77 -2.05 3.86
C SER A 177 -11.47 -3.10 2.78
N PHE A 178 -10.31 -3.00 2.16
CA PHE A 178 -9.89 -3.91 1.10
C PHE A 178 -8.38 -4.12 1.10
N ARG A 179 -7.94 -5.35 0.87
CA ARG A 179 -6.53 -5.68 0.67
C ARG A 179 -6.03 -5.05 -0.62
N LEU A 180 -5.00 -4.23 -0.50
CA LEU A 180 -4.47 -3.45 -1.63
C LEU A 180 -3.48 -4.24 -2.49
N SER A 181 -2.83 -5.25 -1.92
CA SER A 181 -1.78 -6.07 -2.56
C SER A 181 -1.88 -7.53 -2.15
N ASP A 182 -1.11 -8.39 -2.84
CA ASP A 182 -0.80 -9.73 -2.37
C ASP A 182 -0.17 -9.75 -0.97
N ASP A 183 -0.15 -10.94 -0.38
CA ASP A 183 0.31 -11.17 0.99
C ASP A 183 1.70 -10.59 1.24
N ILE A 184 1.85 -9.95 2.40
CA ILE A 184 3.16 -9.55 2.90
C ILE A 184 3.95 -10.82 3.27
N THR A 185 5.24 -10.78 2.94
CA THR A 185 6.20 -11.83 3.25
C THR A 185 7.38 -11.25 4.00
N SER A 186 8.27 -12.11 4.50
CA SER A 186 9.51 -11.67 5.12
C SER A 186 10.38 -10.85 4.15
N GLY A 187 11.04 -9.82 4.68
CA GLY A 187 12.04 -9.02 3.96
C GLY A 187 11.55 -7.68 3.40
N TRP A 188 12.51 -6.74 3.26
CA TRP A 188 12.29 -5.39 2.74
C TRP A 188 11.64 -5.36 1.36
N ALA A 189 12.02 -6.28 0.46
CA ALA A 189 11.46 -6.35 -0.89
C ALA A 189 9.92 -6.51 -0.89
N SER A 190 9.37 -7.25 0.07
CA SER A 190 7.92 -7.41 0.20
C SER A 190 7.25 -6.11 0.64
N MET A 191 7.84 -5.43 1.62
CA MET A 191 7.40 -4.09 2.05
C MET A 191 7.41 -3.12 0.88
N PHE A 192 8.53 -3.05 0.14
CA PHE A 192 8.70 -2.15 -1.00
C PHE A 192 7.68 -2.39 -2.13
N ARG A 193 7.35 -3.65 -2.41
CA ARG A 193 6.31 -4.02 -3.39
C ARG A 193 4.92 -3.50 -2.99
N ILE A 194 4.53 -3.69 -1.73
CA ILE A 194 3.24 -3.23 -1.19
C ILE A 194 3.21 -1.69 -1.15
N TYR A 195 4.33 -1.09 -0.76
CA TYR A 195 4.54 0.34 -0.76
C TYR A 195 4.37 0.97 -2.15
N ASN A 196 4.91 0.34 -3.19
CA ASN A 196 4.71 0.76 -4.59
C ASN A 196 3.24 0.58 -5.04
N GLN A 197 2.56 -0.49 -4.61
CA GLN A 197 1.14 -0.69 -4.87
C GLN A 197 0.29 0.44 -4.24
N ALA A 198 0.64 0.89 -3.04
CA ALA A 198 -0.12 1.89 -2.31
C ALA A 198 -0.10 3.29 -2.95
N ILE A 199 0.89 3.60 -3.80
CA ILE A 199 1.07 4.94 -4.39
C ILE A 199 -0.16 5.40 -5.17
N HIS A 200 -0.64 4.60 -6.12
CA HIS A 200 -1.79 4.98 -6.94
C HIS A 200 -3.09 4.98 -6.13
N ILE A 201 -3.20 4.12 -5.12
CA ILE A 201 -4.37 4.03 -4.23
C ILE A 201 -4.45 5.28 -3.35
N ALA A 202 -3.35 5.70 -2.73
CA ALA A 202 -3.29 6.93 -1.94
C ALA A 202 -3.62 8.17 -2.78
N LYS A 203 -3.25 8.17 -4.06
CA LYS A 203 -3.57 9.26 -5.00
C LYS A 203 -4.99 9.23 -5.58
N SER A 204 -5.72 8.13 -5.42
CA SER A 204 -7.05 7.95 -6.04
C SER A 204 -8.13 8.88 -5.47
N GLY A 205 -7.96 9.38 -4.24
CA GLY A 205 -8.99 10.12 -3.51
C GLY A 205 -10.19 9.27 -3.08
N LEU A 206 -10.09 7.94 -3.20
CA LEU A 206 -11.18 7.01 -2.88
C LEU A 206 -11.02 6.36 -1.49
N THR A 207 -9.85 6.45 -0.86
CA THR A 207 -9.66 6.07 0.54
C THR A 207 -10.30 7.11 1.47
N GLY A 208 -11.06 6.65 2.46
CA GLY A 208 -11.72 7.51 3.43
C GLY A 208 -12.44 6.74 4.54
N PRO A 209 -13.21 7.42 5.41
CA PRO A 209 -13.96 6.78 6.47
C PRO A 209 -14.88 5.67 5.93
N GLY A 210 -14.75 4.46 6.47
CA GLY A 210 -15.52 3.30 6.00
C GLY A 210 -15.07 2.72 4.66
N HIS A 211 -13.93 3.15 4.11
CA HIS A 211 -13.33 2.54 2.92
C HIS A 211 -11.81 2.70 2.95
N ILE A 212 -11.13 1.81 3.67
CA ILE A 212 -9.70 1.92 3.97
C ILE A 212 -8.90 0.86 3.22
N ALA A 213 -7.76 1.25 2.65
CA ALA A 213 -6.83 0.33 2.03
C ALA A 213 -6.03 -0.43 3.11
N ASP A 214 -6.02 -1.76 3.02
CA ASP A 214 -5.29 -2.65 3.91
C ASP A 214 -4.01 -3.14 3.21
N ALA A 215 -2.86 -2.70 3.72
CA ALA A 215 -1.52 -3.08 3.28
C ALA A 215 -1.06 -4.43 3.85
N ASP A 216 -1.98 -5.21 4.42
CA ASP A 216 -1.74 -6.50 5.07
C ASP A 216 -1.07 -6.37 6.45
N LEU A 217 -0.86 -7.53 7.08
CA LEU A 217 -0.42 -7.68 8.47
C LEU A 217 0.94 -7.02 8.78
N LEU A 218 1.15 -6.67 10.06
CA LEU A 218 2.43 -6.16 10.55
C LEU A 218 3.43 -7.30 10.81
N MET A 219 4.60 -7.20 10.17
CA MET A 219 5.70 -8.17 10.31
C MET A 219 6.72 -7.79 11.40
N VAL A 220 6.41 -6.78 12.24
CA VAL A 220 7.28 -6.32 13.33
C VAL A 220 7.41 -7.42 14.40
N GLY A 221 8.63 -7.92 14.58
CA GLY A 221 8.97 -9.06 15.43
C GLY A 221 9.22 -10.36 14.69
N ASN A 222 8.94 -10.41 13.38
CA ASN A 222 9.28 -11.57 12.55
C ASN A 222 10.70 -11.43 11.97
N ASN A 223 11.30 -12.57 11.62
CA ASN A 223 12.62 -12.62 11.00
C ASN A 223 12.62 -12.01 9.58
N GLY A 224 13.80 -11.55 9.15
CA GLY A 224 14.12 -11.12 7.79
C GLY A 224 14.10 -9.62 7.52
N MET A 225 13.83 -8.81 8.55
CA MET A 225 14.06 -7.36 8.52
C MET A 225 14.87 -6.93 9.74
N THR A 226 15.76 -5.95 9.57
CA THR A 226 16.45 -5.28 10.67
C THR A 226 15.47 -4.49 11.54
N PHE A 227 15.91 -4.04 12.72
CA PHE A 227 15.08 -3.19 13.58
C PHE A 227 14.61 -1.91 12.85
N ASP A 228 15.51 -1.24 12.14
CA ASP A 228 15.21 0.00 11.43
C ASP A 228 14.23 -0.22 10.26
N GLU A 229 14.36 -1.33 9.53
CA GLU A 229 13.38 -1.73 8.50
C GLU A 229 11.99 -2.00 9.11
N GLN A 230 11.92 -2.68 10.25
CA GLN A 230 10.67 -2.94 10.96
C GLN A 230 10.02 -1.65 11.48
N ALA A 231 10.83 -0.72 12.00
CA ALA A 231 10.35 0.60 12.41
C ALA A 231 9.82 1.40 11.20
N THR A 232 10.54 1.41 10.08
CA THR A 232 10.08 2.05 8.84
C THR A 232 8.81 1.39 8.28
N HIS A 233 8.69 0.06 8.35
CA HIS A 233 7.47 -0.66 7.98
C HIS A 233 6.26 -0.21 8.82
N PHE A 234 6.41 -0.13 10.15
CA PHE A 234 5.34 0.36 11.03
C PHE A 234 4.93 1.79 10.70
N ALA A 235 5.91 2.69 10.51
CA ALA A 235 5.64 4.08 10.14
C ALA A 235 4.94 4.20 8.78
N ALA A 236 5.38 3.44 7.76
CA ALA A 236 4.75 3.45 6.45
C ALA A 236 3.30 2.97 6.52
N TRP A 237 3.01 1.89 7.24
CA TRP A 237 1.63 1.37 7.40
C TRP A 237 0.75 2.38 8.14
N ALA A 238 1.29 3.00 9.20
CA ALA A 238 0.58 4.04 9.94
C ALA A 238 0.22 5.23 9.04
N MET A 239 1.19 5.73 8.27
CA MET A 239 1.06 6.91 7.40
C MET A 239 0.16 6.64 6.18
N LEU A 240 0.12 5.40 5.68
CA LEU A 240 -0.79 4.94 4.63
C LEU A 240 -2.22 4.65 5.13
N LYS A 241 -2.48 4.85 6.44
CA LYS A 241 -3.76 4.54 7.09
C LYS A 241 -4.16 3.06 7.00
N SER A 242 -3.20 2.16 6.82
CA SER A 242 -3.47 0.73 6.81
C SER A 242 -4.00 0.27 8.17
N ALA A 243 -4.71 -0.87 8.19
CA ALA A 243 -4.92 -1.61 9.42
C ALA A 243 -3.56 -1.93 10.06
N LEU A 244 -3.41 -1.62 11.35
CA LEU A 244 -2.25 -1.98 12.15
C LEU A 244 -2.54 -3.30 12.86
N MET A 245 -2.48 -4.42 12.14
CA MET A 245 -2.80 -5.75 12.67
C MET A 245 -1.53 -6.52 13.02
N ILE A 246 -1.29 -6.80 14.30
CA ILE A 246 -0.10 -7.54 14.76
C ILE A 246 -0.24 -9.02 14.38
N SER A 247 0.74 -9.57 13.68
CA SER A 247 0.77 -10.99 13.29
C SER A 247 2.01 -11.73 13.78
N THR A 248 2.58 -11.29 14.89
CA THR A 248 3.81 -11.82 15.46
C THR A 248 3.55 -12.45 16.82
N ASP A 249 4.52 -13.22 17.33
CA ASP A 249 4.40 -13.91 18.62
C ASP A 249 4.52 -12.92 19.80
N VAL A 250 3.39 -12.30 20.15
CA VAL A 250 3.30 -11.23 21.15
C VAL A 250 3.93 -11.59 22.50
N PRO A 251 3.75 -12.81 23.07
CA PRO A 251 4.47 -13.23 24.27
C PRO A 251 5.99 -13.07 24.20
N ASN A 252 6.58 -13.33 23.03
CA ASN A 252 8.03 -13.38 22.84
C ASN A 252 8.62 -12.11 22.19
N LEU A 253 7.81 -11.07 21.95
CA LEU A 253 8.31 -9.79 21.45
C LEU A 253 9.28 -9.13 22.45
N SER A 254 10.36 -8.55 21.93
CA SER A 254 11.27 -7.72 22.74
C SER A 254 10.59 -6.40 23.13
N ASN A 255 11.08 -5.76 24.20
CA ASN A 255 10.49 -4.50 24.66
C ASN A 255 10.69 -3.35 23.65
N GLU A 256 11.78 -3.37 22.90
CA GLU A 256 12.06 -2.38 21.84
C GLU A 256 11.03 -2.48 20.71
N LEU A 257 10.67 -3.69 20.29
CA LEU A 257 9.67 -3.91 19.24
C LEU A 257 8.25 -3.67 19.74
N VAL A 258 7.98 -3.94 21.02
CA VAL A 258 6.73 -3.48 21.66
C VAL A 258 6.66 -1.95 21.61
N ALA A 259 7.74 -1.23 21.90
CA ALA A 259 7.75 0.23 21.84
C ALA A 259 7.51 0.76 20.41
N VAL A 260 8.02 0.09 19.38
CA VAL A 260 7.70 0.41 17.97
C VAL A 260 6.20 0.30 17.73
N LEU A 261 5.62 -0.86 18.03
CA LEU A 261 4.18 -1.10 17.81
C LEU A 261 3.28 -0.22 18.69
N GLN A 262 3.75 0.21 19.86
CA GLN A 262 2.99 1.07 20.77
C GLN A 262 3.26 2.57 20.59
N ASN A 263 3.97 2.98 19.54
CA ASN A 263 4.26 4.37 19.30
C ASN A 263 2.94 5.17 19.10
N LYS A 264 2.54 5.89 20.15
CA LYS A 264 1.27 6.63 20.22
C LYS A 264 1.18 7.75 19.20
N ASP A 265 2.30 8.37 18.83
CA ASP A 265 2.32 9.43 17.83
C ASP A 265 2.00 8.87 16.44
N LEU A 266 2.61 7.74 16.05
CA LEU A 266 2.30 7.08 14.78
C LEU A 266 0.88 6.51 14.76
N ILE A 267 0.41 5.93 15.87
CA ILE A 267 -0.98 5.48 15.99
C ILE A 267 -1.94 6.67 15.86
N ALA A 268 -1.64 7.82 16.46
CA ALA A 268 -2.46 9.02 16.31
C ALA A 268 -2.50 9.51 14.85
N ILE A 269 -1.38 9.44 14.11
CA ILE A 269 -1.41 9.69 12.67
C ILE A 269 -2.29 8.66 11.96
N ASN A 270 -2.14 7.36 12.23
CA ASN A 270 -2.96 6.31 11.61
C ASN A 270 -4.47 6.52 11.86
N GLN A 271 -4.83 6.95 13.07
CA GLN A 271 -6.20 7.13 13.53
C GLN A 271 -6.76 8.55 13.31
N ASP A 272 -6.01 9.44 12.66
CA ASP A 272 -6.48 10.80 12.36
C ASP A 272 -7.77 10.77 11.52
N SER A 273 -8.73 11.61 11.92
CA SER A 273 -10.11 11.57 11.44
C SER A 273 -10.30 12.01 9.98
N ALA A 274 -9.27 12.58 9.34
CA ALA A 274 -9.34 12.86 7.90
C ALA A 274 -9.35 11.56 7.09
N VAL A 275 -8.77 10.47 7.63
CA VAL A 275 -8.62 9.16 6.95
C VAL A 275 -7.97 9.32 5.57
N LYS A 276 -6.98 10.22 5.46
CA LYS A 276 -6.24 10.50 4.24
C LYS A 276 -4.82 9.93 4.32
N PRO A 277 -4.44 8.97 3.46
CA PRO A 277 -3.07 8.48 3.42
C PRO A 277 -2.10 9.57 2.96
N VAL A 278 -0.84 9.49 3.40
CA VAL A 278 0.22 10.27 2.79
C VAL A 278 0.39 9.89 1.32
N THR A 279 0.78 10.84 0.49
CA THR A 279 1.08 10.59 -0.94
C THR A 279 2.56 10.79 -1.22
N LEU A 280 3.13 9.96 -2.10
CA LEU A 280 4.49 10.14 -2.58
C LEU A 280 4.61 11.49 -3.29
N ARG A 281 5.49 12.36 -2.76
CA ARG A 281 5.80 13.68 -3.32
C ARG A 281 6.92 13.58 -4.33
N GLN A 282 7.99 12.87 -3.97
CA GLN A 282 9.13 12.66 -4.83
C GLN A 282 9.87 11.38 -4.45
N ARG A 283 10.38 10.70 -5.47
CA ARG A 283 11.31 9.58 -5.35
C ARG A 283 12.62 9.96 -6.01
N TRP A 284 13.70 9.89 -5.24
CA TRP A 284 15.06 9.85 -5.78
C TRP A 284 15.44 8.38 -5.86
N SER A 285 15.26 7.77 -7.04
CA SER A 285 15.43 6.33 -7.23
C SER A 285 16.79 5.83 -6.72
N GLY A 286 16.77 4.81 -5.87
CA GLY A 286 17.96 4.24 -5.22
C GLY A 286 18.57 5.10 -4.09
N ASP A 287 17.93 6.21 -3.72
CA ASP A 287 18.39 7.11 -2.66
C ASP A 287 17.35 7.26 -1.55
N ARG A 288 16.21 7.92 -1.83
CA ARG A 288 15.17 8.16 -0.82
C ARG A 288 13.81 8.44 -1.43
N ASP A 289 12.78 8.22 -0.64
CA ASP A 289 11.43 8.70 -0.92
C ASP A 289 10.99 9.78 0.08
N LEU A 290 10.18 10.73 -0.38
CA LEU A 290 9.51 11.74 0.44
C LEU A 290 7.99 11.65 0.26
N TRP A 291 7.28 11.48 1.38
CA TRP A 291 5.83 11.38 1.46
C TRP A 291 5.29 12.46 2.37
N ALA A 292 4.12 12.98 2.03
CA ALA A 292 3.43 13.93 2.89
C ALA A 292 1.91 13.90 2.67
N GLY A 293 1.16 14.10 3.75
CA GLY A 293 -0.30 14.19 3.74
C GLY A 293 -0.81 15.10 4.85
N ASP A 294 -1.90 15.81 4.58
CA ASP A 294 -2.54 16.71 5.54
C ASP A 294 -3.37 15.91 6.57
N LEU A 295 -3.40 16.39 7.81
CA LEU A 295 -4.18 15.86 8.92
C LEU A 295 -5.44 16.71 9.16
N ALA A 296 -6.41 16.16 9.88
CA ALA A 296 -7.71 16.81 10.07
C ALA A 296 -7.62 18.20 10.73
N ASN A 297 -6.64 18.39 11.60
CA ASN A 297 -6.43 19.63 12.36
C ASN A 297 -5.58 20.68 11.62
N GLY A 298 -5.22 20.45 10.35
CA GLY A 298 -4.39 21.36 9.55
C GLY A 298 -2.88 21.12 9.67
N ASP A 299 -2.45 20.18 10.51
CA ASP A 299 -1.06 19.70 10.53
C ASP A 299 -0.76 18.84 9.29
N MET A 300 0.52 18.49 9.12
CA MET A 300 0.95 17.60 8.05
C MET A 300 1.81 16.46 8.61
N ALA A 301 1.55 15.24 8.17
CA ALA A 301 2.43 14.09 8.41
C ALA A 301 3.44 13.98 7.27
N VAL A 302 4.72 13.75 7.61
CA VAL A 302 5.83 13.62 6.65
C VAL A 302 6.63 12.37 6.96
N LEU A 303 6.92 11.59 5.93
CA LEU A 303 7.74 10.39 6.00
C LEU A 303 8.82 10.46 4.91
N ALA A 304 10.09 10.43 5.31
CA ALA A 304 11.20 10.20 4.41
C ALA A 304 11.82 8.83 4.68
N VAL A 305 12.00 8.02 3.64
CA VAL A 305 12.52 6.65 3.73
C VAL A 305 13.84 6.57 2.96
N ASP A 306 14.88 6.03 3.59
CA ASP A 306 16.12 5.66 2.92
C ASP A 306 15.87 4.45 2.00
N LEU A 307 16.21 4.57 0.73
CA LEU A 307 16.19 3.50 -0.27
C LEU A 307 17.60 3.07 -0.68
N SER A 308 18.64 3.72 -0.14
CA SER A 308 20.04 3.42 -0.47
C SER A 308 20.60 2.21 0.26
N ASN A 309 19.89 1.71 1.28
CA ASN A 309 20.31 0.60 2.14
C ASN A 309 21.65 0.90 2.84
N SER A 310 21.86 2.15 3.26
CA SER A 310 23.10 2.58 3.89
C SER A 310 22.84 3.46 5.12
N ALA A 311 23.73 3.39 6.12
CA ALA A 311 23.67 4.31 7.24
C ALA A 311 24.15 5.70 6.78
N ARG A 312 23.31 6.74 6.99
CA ARG A 312 23.57 8.09 6.50
C ARG A 312 22.72 9.12 7.22
N THR A 313 23.05 10.40 7.00
CA THR A 313 22.16 11.49 7.39
C THR A 313 21.07 11.65 6.34
N LEU A 314 19.82 11.40 6.73
CA LEU A 314 18.65 11.65 5.91
C LEU A 314 18.07 13.02 6.27
N SER A 315 17.83 13.84 5.24
CA SER A 315 17.36 15.22 5.40
C SER A 315 16.02 15.42 4.69
N VAL A 316 15.12 16.13 5.37
CA VAL A 316 13.85 16.62 4.84
C VAL A 316 13.95 18.13 4.70
N GLN A 317 13.91 18.62 3.46
CA GLN A 317 13.82 20.05 3.19
C GLN A 317 12.34 20.43 3.06
N LEU A 318 11.86 21.36 3.87
CA LEU A 318 10.45 21.77 3.84
C LEU A 318 10.07 22.49 2.54
N SER A 319 11.06 23.05 1.82
CA SER A 319 10.88 23.63 0.50
C SER A 319 10.35 22.62 -0.53
N ASP A 320 10.71 21.34 -0.41
CA ASP A 320 10.22 20.26 -1.27
C ASP A 320 8.71 20.01 -1.09
N LEU A 321 8.14 20.52 0.01
CA LEU A 321 6.73 20.48 0.36
C LEU A 321 6.03 21.85 0.17
N GLY A 322 6.74 22.84 -0.38
CA GLY A 322 6.25 24.21 -0.52
C GLY A 322 6.08 24.94 0.82
N ILE A 323 6.90 24.60 1.82
CA ILE A 323 6.86 25.13 3.18
C ILE A 323 8.18 25.88 3.46
N THR A 324 8.09 27.10 3.97
CA THR A 324 9.26 27.91 4.34
C THR A 324 9.73 27.54 5.74
N SER A 325 8.81 27.35 6.68
CA SER A 325 9.11 26.90 8.04
C SER A 325 7.93 26.17 8.67
N ALA A 326 8.20 25.28 9.61
CA ALA A 326 7.19 24.65 10.47
C ALA A 326 7.79 24.26 11.82
N THR A 327 6.93 24.04 12.81
CA THR A 327 7.28 23.27 14.01
C THR A 327 7.22 21.79 13.69
N MET A 328 8.35 21.10 13.84
CA MET A 328 8.59 19.71 13.45
C MET A 328 8.75 18.86 14.70
N LYS A 329 7.92 17.84 14.88
CA LYS A 329 8.08 16.81 15.92
C LYS A 329 8.60 15.52 15.27
N ASP A 330 9.77 15.03 15.68
CA ASP A 330 10.24 13.67 15.36
C ASP A 330 9.37 12.66 16.11
N LEU A 331 8.64 11.82 15.39
CA LEU A 331 7.69 10.87 15.97
C LEU A 331 8.37 9.64 16.59
N TRP A 332 9.68 9.48 16.40
CA TRP A 332 10.45 8.45 17.10
C TRP A 332 11.11 8.98 18.37
N ALA A 333 11.76 10.14 18.30
CA ALA A 333 12.52 10.71 19.42
C ALA A 333 11.67 11.61 20.33
N GLY A 334 10.53 12.11 19.85
CA GLY A 334 9.72 13.12 20.52
C GLY A 334 10.31 14.54 20.47
N THR A 335 11.51 14.71 19.93
CA THR A 335 12.19 16.01 19.78
C THR A 335 11.37 16.96 18.92
N ILE A 336 11.24 18.21 19.38
CA ILE A 336 10.53 19.28 18.67
C ILE A 336 11.53 20.37 18.29
N THR A 337 11.55 20.76 17.03
CA THR A 337 12.34 21.88 16.51
C THR A 337 11.47 22.76 15.61
N THR A 338 11.88 24.00 15.36
CA THR A 338 11.23 24.86 14.36
C THR A 338 12.27 25.34 13.37
N GLY A 339 11.97 25.26 12.08
CA GLY A 339 12.92 25.62 11.02
C GLY A 339 12.40 25.27 9.64
N SER A 340 13.29 25.32 8.66
CA SER A 340 13.01 25.03 7.24
C SER A 340 13.43 23.62 6.80
N SER A 341 14.09 22.86 7.68
CA SER A 341 14.55 21.50 7.39
C SER A 341 14.78 20.70 8.67
N PHE A 342 14.81 19.37 8.51
CA PHE A 342 15.13 18.42 9.58
C PHE A 342 16.08 17.36 9.05
N SER A 343 17.11 17.01 9.83
CA SER A 343 18.09 16.00 9.46
C SER A 343 18.38 15.08 10.63
N LYS A 344 18.56 13.78 10.35
CA LYS A 344 18.85 12.77 11.36
C LYS A 344 19.69 11.64 10.76
N GLN A 345 20.56 11.04 11.58
CA GLN A 345 21.23 9.80 11.21
C GLN A 345 20.23 8.65 11.22
N VAL A 346 20.14 7.94 10.10
CA VAL A 346 19.35 6.72 9.95
C VAL A 346 20.30 5.57 9.61
N LYS A 347 19.95 4.35 10.01
CA LYS A 347 20.62 3.16 9.47
C LYS A 347 20.05 2.81 8.09
N ALA A 348 20.60 1.77 7.48
CA ALA A 348 20.12 1.23 6.23
C ALA A 348 18.59 1.01 6.26
N HIS A 349 17.88 1.56 5.28
CA HIS A 349 16.41 1.52 5.19
C HIS A 349 15.65 2.17 6.38
N GLY A 350 16.35 2.96 7.19
CA GLY A 350 15.74 3.76 8.24
C GLY A 350 14.92 4.93 7.67
N SER A 351 14.18 5.60 8.54
CA SER A 351 13.27 6.67 8.15
C SER A 351 13.30 7.88 9.10
N VAL A 352 12.96 9.04 8.55
CA VAL A 352 12.61 10.25 9.30
C VAL A 352 11.10 10.42 9.23
N VAL A 353 10.47 10.53 10.40
CA VAL A 353 9.00 10.62 10.49
C VAL A 353 8.63 11.82 11.33
N LEU A 354 7.90 12.76 10.73
CA LEU A 354 7.61 14.06 11.32
C LEU A 354 6.11 14.34 11.34
N ARG A 355 5.67 15.05 12.37
CA ARG A 355 4.44 15.86 12.34
C ARG A 355 4.84 17.33 12.26
N LEU A 356 4.33 18.01 11.25
CA LEU A 356 4.49 19.44 11.05
C LEU A 356 3.26 20.18 11.57
N SER A 357 3.48 21.20 12.37
CA SER A 357 2.46 22.14 12.86
C SER A 357 2.97 23.57 12.66
N ASN A 358 2.11 24.59 12.86
CA ASN A 358 2.47 26.00 12.64
C ASN A 358 3.10 26.23 11.25
N ILE A 359 2.51 25.63 10.22
CA ILE A 359 3.10 25.57 8.88
C ILE A 359 3.02 26.93 8.21
N VAL A 360 4.17 27.50 7.87
CA VAL A 360 4.30 28.70 7.04
C VAL A 360 4.55 28.26 5.60
N ARG A 361 3.51 28.36 4.76
CA ARG A 361 3.59 28.01 3.34
C ARG A 361 4.40 29.05 2.57
N SER A 362 5.15 28.59 1.59
CA SER A 362 5.87 29.48 0.67
C SER A 362 4.88 30.24 -0.22
N THR A 363 5.13 31.54 -0.38
CA THR A 363 4.44 32.40 -1.35
C THR A 363 5.19 32.50 -2.68
N ALA A 364 6.30 31.78 -2.82
CA ALA A 364 7.08 31.77 -4.05
C ALA A 364 6.24 31.23 -5.22
N VAL A 365 6.35 31.90 -6.36
CA VAL A 365 5.67 31.49 -7.58
C VAL A 365 6.17 30.11 -7.99
N LYS A 366 5.25 29.15 -8.14
CA LYS A 366 5.60 27.80 -8.61
C LYS A 366 6.20 27.88 -10.01
N PRO A 367 7.21 27.06 -10.34
CA PRO A 367 7.74 27.00 -11.68
C PRO A 367 6.64 26.72 -12.70
N THR A 368 6.67 27.42 -13.82
CA THR A 368 5.84 27.08 -14.98
C THR A 368 6.52 25.98 -15.76
N TYR A 369 5.73 25.01 -16.23
CA TYR A 369 6.22 23.87 -16.98
C TYR A 369 5.74 23.92 -18.42
N THR A 370 6.66 23.76 -19.37
CA THR A 370 6.35 23.48 -20.77
C THR A 370 6.24 21.97 -20.95
N TYR A 371 5.08 21.50 -21.40
CA TYR A 371 4.83 20.08 -21.61
C TYR A 371 5.06 19.66 -23.06
N ILE A 372 5.74 18.55 -23.23
CA ILE A 372 6.08 17.96 -24.53
C ILE A 372 5.48 16.55 -24.56
N SER A 373 4.65 16.27 -25.57
CA SER A 373 4.07 14.93 -25.73
C SER A 373 5.17 13.94 -26.12
N ALA A 374 5.18 12.78 -25.45
CA ALA A 374 6.05 11.67 -25.79
C ALA A 374 5.88 11.26 -27.27
N SER A 375 4.63 11.30 -27.77
CA SER A 375 4.29 10.90 -29.14
C SER A 375 4.88 11.79 -30.24
N THR A 376 5.38 12.98 -29.89
CA THR A 376 6.09 13.87 -30.85
C THR A 376 7.59 13.61 -30.95
N GLY A 377 8.12 12.69 -30.12
CA GLY A 377 9.55 12.36 -30.12
C GLY A 377 9.96 11.41 -31.23
N SER A 378 11.27 11.38 -31.49
CA SER A 378 11.87 10.37 -32.37
C SER A 378 11.90 9.02 -31.66
N LEU A 379 11.37 7.99 -32.32
CA LEU A 379 11.30 6.63 -31.80
C LEU A 379 12.29 5.71 -32.53
N SER A 380 12.89 4.77 -31.82
CA SER A 380 13.78 3.76 -32.40
C SER A 380 13.72 2.45 -31.64
N SER A 381 14.31 1.40 -32.22
CA SER A 381 14.55 0.13 -31.52
C SER A 381 13.27 -0.53 -30.98
N GLY A 382 12.14 -0.35 -31.67
CA GLY A 382 10.85 -0.99 -31.35
C GLY A 382 9.88 -0.14 -30.52
N ALA A 383 10.32 1.00 -29.97
CA ALA A 383 9.41 1.95 -29.33
C ALA A 383 8.37 2.44 -30.34
N ASN A 384 7.11 2.56 -29.93
CA ASN A 384 6.01 2.97 -30.82
C ASN A 384 4.91 3.76 -30.09
N ILE A 385 4.15 4.51 -30.88
CA ILE A 385 2.97 5.26 -30.42
C ILE A 385 1.81 4.29 -30.27
N GLN A 386 1.10 4.36 -29.15
CA GLN A 386 -0.07 3.56 -28.83
C GLN A 386 -1.22 4.46 -28.36
N SER A 387 -2.46 4.06 -28.63
CA SER A 387 -3.64 4.77 -28.13
C SER A 387 -3.72 4.72 -26.61
N CYS A 388 -4.11 5.82 -25.98
CA CYS A 388 -4.24 5.93 -24.54
C CYS A 388 -5.37 6.89 -24.16
N SER A 389 -6.51 6.35 -23.76
CA SER A 389 -7.70 7.14 -23.41
C SER A 389 -7.58 8.00 -22.15
N GLY A 390 -6.68 7.66 -21.22
CA GLY A 390 -6.40 8.44 -20.02
C GLY A 390 -5.30 9.50 -20.21
N CYS A 391 -4.57 9.41 -21.32
CA CYS A 391 -3.47 10.32 -21.64
C CYS A 391 -3.99 11.67 -22.11
N THR A 392 -3.24 12.72 -21.81
CA THR A 392 -3.60 14.09 -22.22
C THR A 392 -3.60 14.24 -23.74
N SER A 393 -2.72 13.49 -24.43
CA SER A 393 -2.57 13.54 -25.88
C SER A 393 -3.36 12.44 -26.63
N ASN A 394 -4.22 11.68 -25.95
CA ASN A 394 -4.87 10.45 -26.43
C ASN A 394 -3.91 9.35 -26.92
N ASN A 395 -2.60 9.57 -26.79
CA ASN A 395 -1.53 8.70 -27.23
C ASN A 395 -0.48 8.58 -26.12
N ARG A 396 0.27 7.49 -26.14
CA ARG A 396 1.47 7.28 -25.33
C ARG A 396 2.57 6.67 -26.18
N VAL A 397 3.80 6.70 -25.70
CA VAL A 397 4.89 5.91 -26.26
C VAL A 397 5.12 4.71 -25.37
N GLY A 398 4.96 3.51 -25.92
CA GLY A 398 5.24 2.25 -25.26
C GLY A 398 6.39 1.49 -25.90
N ASN A 399 6.61 0.26 -25.42
CA ASN A 399 7.74 -0.60 -25.82
C ASN A 399 9.11 0.08 -25.61
N ILE A 400 9.25 0.85 -24.54
CA ILE A 400 10.54 1.37 -24.08
C ILE A 400 11.32 0.23 -23.44
N GLY A 401 12.62 0.12 -23.74
CA GLY A 401 13.45 -0.98 -23.24
C GLY A 401 13.15 -2.31 -23.90
N GLY A 402 13.13 -3.38 -23.10
CA GLY A 402 12.94 -4.74 -23.60
C GLY A 402 14.15 -5.28 -24.36
N SER A 403 13.99 -6.43 -25.02
CA SER A 403 15.06 -7.09 -25.79
C SER A 403 15.56 -6.26 -26.97
N SER A 404 14.70 -5.44 -27.57
CA SER A 404 15.07 -4.52 -28.65
C SER A 404 15.69 -3.22 -28.13
N ASN A 405 15.56 -2.93 -26.83
CA ASN A 405 15.94 -1.69 -26.18
C ASN A 405 15.32 -0.46 -26.84
N GLY A 406 13.99 -0.43 -26.92
CA GLY A 406 13.22 0.67 -27.50
C GLY A 406 13.53 2.02 -26.84
N ARG A 407 13.64 3.06 -27.66
CA ARG A 407 14.04 4.41 -27.21
C ARG A 407 13.10 5.49 -27.71
N LEU A 408 12.87 6.46 -26.84
CA LEU A 408 12.21 7.73 -27.12
C LEU A 408 13.23 8.87 -26.94
N THR A 409 13.39 9.71 -27.95
CA THR A 409 14.17 10.96 -27.84
C THR A 409 13.28 12.16 -28.10
N LEU A 410 13.14 13.01 -27.09
CA LEU A 410 12.50 14.32 -27.19
C LEU A 410 13.57 15.39 -27.44
N SER A 411 13.32 16.26 -28.40
CA SER A 411 14.26 17.29 -28.87
C SER A 411 13.66 18.68 -28.76
N ASN A 412 14.47 19.71 -29.06
CA ASN A 412 14.05 21.11 -29.06
C ASN A 412 13.53 21.62 -27.70
N ILE A 413 13.99 20.99 -26.60
CA ILE A 413 13.57 21.34 -25.25
C ILE A 413 14.34 22.58 -24.78
N ARG A 414 13.64 23.66 -24.47
CA ARG A 414 14.23 24.83 -23.83
C ARG A 414 13.90 24.84 -22.35
N THR A 415 14.83 25.35 -21.54
CA THR A 415 14.63 25.48 -20.11
C THR A 415 15.55 26.54 -19.51
N SER A 416 15.08 27.17 -18.43
CA SER A 416 15.86 28.13 -17.65
C SER A 416 16.82 27.51 -16.62
N LYS A 417 16.84 26.18 -16.44
CA LYS A 417 17.61 25.51 -15.36
C LYS A 417 18.50 24.38 -15.85
N ALA A 418 19.77 24.41 -15.45
CA ALA A 418 20.75 23.36 -15.72
C ALA A 418 20.49 22.04 -14.96
N THR A 419 19.90 22.15 -13.77
CA THR A 419 19.42 21.04 -12.94
C THR A 419 18.01 21.34 -12.46
N GLN A 420 17.09 20.39 -12.59
CA GLN A 420 15.68 20.58 -12.27
C GLN A 420 14.95 19.26 -12.03
N SER A 421 13.82 19.33 -11.32
CA SER A 421 12.83 18.26 -11.34
C SER A 421 11.91 18.44 -12.55
N ILE A 422 12.05 17.55 -13.53
CA ILE A 422 11.07 17.39 -14.60
C ILE A 422 9.85 16.66 -14.08
N LEU A 423 8.70 16.84 -14.73
CA LEU A 423 7.45 16.16 -14.41
C LEU A 423 7.13 15.15 -15.50
N ILE A 424 6.93 13.90 -15.14
CA ILE A 424 6.63 12.83 -16.10
C ILE A 424 5.20 12.34 -15.86
N ASP A 425 4.40 12.34 -16.93
CA ASP A 425 3.14 11.62 -16.98
C ASP A 425 3.40 10.26 -17.62
N TYR A 426 3.18 9.17 -16.88
CA TYR A 426 3.54 7.81 -17.30
C TYR A 426 2.49 6.79 -16.89
N ILE A 427 2.61 5.59 -17.46
CA ILE A 427 1.76 4.45 -17.17
C ILE A 427 2.63 3.23 -16.87
N ASN A 428 2.27 2.54 -15.79
CA ASN A 428 2.76 1.22 -15.44
C ASN A 428 1.58 0.42 -14.89
N GLY A 429 0.96 -0.40 -15.73
CA GLY A 429 -0.12 -1.32 -15.36
C GLY A 429 0.37 -2.74 -15.03
N GLN A 430 1.67 -2.95 -14.84
CA GLN A 430 2.22 -4.25 -14.48
C GLN A 430 2.12 -4.46 -12.98
N VAL A 431 1.17 -5.28 -12.57
CA VAL A 431 1.02 -5.73 -11.20
C VAL A 431 1.86 -6.97 -10.99
N ASP A 432 2.77 -6.89 -10.03
CA ASP A 432 3.50 -8.03 -9.53
C ASP A 432 2.89 -8.54 -8.22
N TYR A 433 2.71 -9.85 -8.18
CA TYR A 433 2.35 -10.58 -6.97
C TYR A 433 3.62 -10.89 -6.16
N MET A 434 3.57 -11.84 -5.23
CA MET A 434 4.74 -12.22 -4.44
C MET A 434 6.01 -12.39 -5.30
N GLY A 435 7.11 -11.74 -4.87
CA GLY A 435 8.42 -11.83 -5.51
C GLY A 435 8.79 -10.69 -6.48
N GLY A 436 7.83 -9.85 -6.90
CA GLY A 436 8.13 -8.66 -7.71
C GLY A 436 8.20 -7.36 -6.90
N SER A 437 8.19 -6.22 -7.59
CA SER A 437 8.42 -4.90 -6.99
C SER A 437 7.35 -3.87 -7.32
N ASN A 438 6.39 -4.16 -8.21
CA ASN A 438 5.35 -3.22 -8.65
C ASN A 438 5.94 -1.91 -9.22
N GLU A 439 7.09 -2.00 -9.87
CA GLU A 439 7.71 -0.90 -10.58
C GLU A 439 8.24 -1.37 -11.94
N ARG A 440 8.33 -0.43 -12.87
CA ARG A 440 9.18 -0.55 -14.05
C ARG A 440 10.31 0.45 -13.95
N VAL A 441 11.39 0.18 -14.68
CA VAL A 441 12.59 1.01 -14.61
C VAL A 441 12.96 1.48 -16.01
N ALA A 442 13.34 2.74 -16.15
CA ALA A 442 13.89 3.30 -17.39
C ALA A 442 15.17 4.08 -17.12
N SER A 443 16.03 4.16 -18.13
CA SER A 443 17.22 5.01 -18.12
C SER A 443 16.90 6.32 -18.83
N ILE A 444 17.20 7.46 -18.20
CA ILE A 444 16.95 8.79 -18.75
C ILE A 444 18.26 9.56 -18.85
N SER A 445 18.59 10.08 -20.04
CA SER A 445 19.76 10.94 -20.25
C SER A 445 19.36 12.30 -20.83
N VAL A 446 20.11 13.34 -20.46
CA VAL A 446 19.98 14.69 -21.00
C VAL A 446 21.20 14.97 -21.87
N ASN A 447 20.98 15.44 -23.10
CA ASN A 447 22.05 15.84 -24.04
C ASN A 447 23.12 14.76 -24.29
N GLY A 448 22.75 13.47 -24.22
CA GLY A 448 23.70 12.36 -24.37
C GLY A 448 24.66 12.17 -23.18
N GLY A 449 24.45 12.88 -22.07
CA GLY A 449 25.19 12.70 -20.83
C GLY A 449 24.88 11.37 -20.12
N ALA A 450 25.42 11.21 -18.91
CA ALA A 450 25.22 10.02 -18.11
C ALA A 450 23.72 9.75 -17.88
N ALA A 451 23.31 8.51 -18.13
CA ALA A 451 21.92 8.10 -17.94
C ALA A 451 21.64 7.85 -16.45
N LYS A 452 20.51 8.37 -15.97
CA LYS A 452 19.97 8.11 -14.64
C LYS A 452 18.93 6.99 -14.73
N THR A 453 19.10 5.95 -13.92
CA THR A 453 18.10 4.90 -13.74
C THR A 453 16.97 5.41 -12.85
N VAL A 454 15.74 5.31 -13.33
CA VAL A 454 14.54 5.84 -12.65
C VAL A 454 13.50 4.73 -12.49
N SER A 455 13.04 4.56 -11.25
CA SER A 455 11.94 3.67 -10.88
C SER A 455 10.60 4.37 -11.09
N PHE A 456 9.65 3.65 -11.69
CA PHE A 456 8.31 4.07 -12.04
C PHE A 456 7.28 3.11 -11.42
N PRO A 457 6.75 3.45 -10.23
CA PRO A 457 5.78 2.62 -9.53
C PRO A 457 4.49 2.38 -10.31
N LEU A 458 3.73 1.37 -9.90
CA LEU A 458 2.42 1.04 -10.44
C LEU A 458 1.50 2.27 -10.49
N THR A 459 0.86 2.50 -11.64
CA THR A 459 -0.08 3.60 -11.85
C THR A 459 -1.54 3.16 -11.70
N GLY A 460 -1.78 1.86 -11.80
CA GLY A 460 -3.08 1.21 -11.68
C GLY A 460 -3.03 -0.13 -12.39
N TYR A 461 -4.13 -0.52 -13.02
CA TYR A 461 -4.32 -1.83 -13.64
C TYR A 461 -4.57 -1.73 -15.14
N ASN A 462 -4.93 -0.55 -15.63
CA ASN A 462 -5.30 -0.33 -17.02
C ASN A 462 -4.25 0.51 -17.74
N TRP A 463 -3.54 -0.11 -18.67
CA TRP A 463 -2.51 0.54 -19.48
C TRP A 463 -3.05 1.71 -20.32
N ASP A 464 -4.36 1.75 -20.61
CA ASP A 464 -4.97 2.79 -21.43
C ASP A 464 -5.60 3.94 -20.65
N LYS A 465 -5.77 3.81 -19.33
CA LYS A 465 -6.51 4.77 -18.50
C LYS A 465 -5.73 5.27 -17.30
N ASP A 466 -4.95 4.41 -16.66
CA ASP A 466 -4.35 4.69 -15.36
C ASP A 466 -3.01 5.42 -15.53
N VAL A 467 -3.08 6.74 -15.67
CA VAL A 467 -1.92 7.62 -15.85
C VAL A 467 -1.53 8.26 -14.52
N THR A 468 -0.30 8.02 -14.06
CA THR A 468 0.28 8.84 -12.99
C THR A 468 0.77 10.14 -13.62
N LYS A 469 0.24 11.27 -13.13
CA LYS A 469 0.61 12.60 -13.60
C LYS A 469 1.58 13.30 -12.65
N GLY A 470 2.48 14.09 -13.21
CA GLY A 470 3.39 14.96 -12.46
C GLY A 470 4.41 14.21 -11.61
N TYR A 471 4.86 13.02 -12.04
CA TYR A 471 5.90 12.29 -11.32
C TYR A 471 7.24 13.02 -11.44
N ALA A 472 7.75 13.54 -10.32
CA ALA A 472 8.94 14.38 -10.30
C ALA A 472 10.21 13.54 -10.40
N VAL A 473 11.06 13.86 -11.37
CA VAL A 473 12.39 13.24 -11.57
C VAL A 473 13.44 14.33 -11.68
N GLU A 474 14.40 14.33 -10.76
CA GLU A 474 15.52 15.28 -10.81
C GLU A 474 16.54 14.85 -11.86
N LEU A 475 16.84 15.74 -12.80
CA LEU A 475 17.83 15.57 -13.85
C LEU A 475 18.75 16.78 -13.92
N SER A 476 19.97 16.56 -14.40
CA SER A 476 20.99 17.60 -14.62
C SER A 476 21.58 17.50 -16.03
N GLY A 477 22.37 18.49 -16.43
CA GLY A 477 23.05 18.52 -17.73
C GLY A 477 22.29 19.28 -18.82
N PHE A 478 21.26 20.04 -18.45
CA PHE A 478 20.57 20.92 -19.39
C PHE A 478 21.44 22.15 -19.73
N SER A 479 21.48 22.51 -21.00
CA SER A 479 21.86 23.83 -21.48
C SER A 479 20.72 24.82 -21.22
N THR A 480 21.05 25.95 -20.60
CA THR A 480 20.10 27.05 -20.32
C THR A 480 20.02 28.09 -21.44
N THR A 481 20.93 28.02 -22.42
CA THR A 481 21.01 28.95 -23.55
C THR A 481 20.64 28.32 -24.88
N GLY A 482 20.66 26.99 -24.96
CA GLY A 482 20.36 26.22 -26.17
C GLY A 482 19.11 25.34 -26.04
N THR A 483 18.92 24.51 -27.05
CA THR A 483 17.94 23.40 -27.01
C THR A 483 18.58 22.15 -26.43
N ASN A 484 17.76 21.36 -25.76
CA ASN A 484 18.16 20.12 -25.11
C ASN A 484 17.46 18.93 -25.73
N THR A 485 18.05 17.76 -25.51
CA THR A 485 17.41 16.46 -25.75
C THR A 485 17.23 15.70 -24.44
N ILE A 486 16.12 15.00 -24.31
CA ILE A 486 15.90 13.98 -23.28
C ILE A 486 15.71 12.65 -24.00
N THR A 487 16.56 11.67 -23.70
CA THR A 487 16.42 10.30 -24.22
C THR A 487 16.00 9.37 -23.10
N ILE A 488 14.99 8.55 -23.36
CA ILE A 488 14.49 7.51 -22.47
C ILE A 488 14.66 6.15 -23.15
N SER A 489 15.25 5.20 -22.42
CA SER A 489 15.47 3.82 -22.87
C SER A 489 15.21 2.81 -21.75
N GLY A 490 15.36 1.52 -22.04
CA GLY A 490 15.35 0.49 -21.00
C GLY A 490 16.48 0.64 -19.99
N ALA A 491 16.26 0.11 -18.79
CA ALA A 491 17.31 -0.20 -17.83
C ALA A 491 17.57 -1.71 -17.89
N GLY A 492 18.66 -2.10 -18.57
CA GLY A 492 18.91 -3.51 -18.89
C GLY A 492 17.97 -4.06 -19.97
N SER A 493 17.55 -5.32 -19.83
CA SER A 493 16.71 -6.02 -20.81
C SER A 493 15.20 -6.00 -20.50
N ALA A 494 14.79 -5.42 -19.37
CA ALA A 494 13.39 -5.34 -18.97
C ALA A 494 12.64 -4.24 -19.74
N ASN A 495 11.32 -4.39 -19.86
CA ASN A 495 10.45 -3.36 -20.42
C ASN A 495 10.30 -2.21 -19.41
N GLY A 496 10.42 -0.97 -19.90
CA GLY A 496 10.12 0.25 -19.17
C GLY A 496 8.62 0.56 -19.11
N PRO A 497 8.21 1.62 -18.38
CA PRO A 497 6.84 2.12 -18.42
C PRO A 497 6.53 2.77 -19.78
N ASP A 498 5.26 3.11 -20.00
CA ASP A 498 4.83 3.91 -21.13
C ASP A 498 4.75 5.40 -20.73
N PHE A 499 4.97 6.31 -21.68
CA PHE A 499 5.06 7.75 -21.42
C PHE A 499 4.00 8.54 -22.20
N ASP A 500 3.26 9.44 -21.53
CA ASP A 500 2.31 10.37 -22.17
C ASP A 500 3.02 11.68 -22.55
N ARG A 501 3.64 12.34 -21.56
CA ARG A 501 4.31 13.63 -21.75
C ARG A 501 5.31 13.95 -20.64
N ILE A 502 6.21 14.89 -20.93
CA ILE A 502 7.19 15.42 -19.99
C ILE A 502 7.02 16.92 -19.86
N GLY A 503 6.90 17.41 -18.64
CA GLY A 503 6.98 18.82 -18.27
C GLY A 503 8.41 19.20 -17.89
N VAL A 504 8.96 20.22 -18.53
CA VAL A 504 10.27 20.82 -18.19
C VAL A 504 10.02 22.26 -17.76
N VAL A 505 10.78 22.77 -16.78
CA VAL A 505 10.68 24.16 -16.33
C VAL A 505 10.94 25.06 -17.54
N ALA A 506 10.01 25.99 -17.79
CA ALA A 506 10.06 26.91 -18.92
C ALA A 506 11.34 27.75 -18.97
#